data_AF-A0A4Y9XPY7-F1
#
_entry.id   AF-A0A4Y9XPY7-F1
#
_cell.length_a   1.000
_cell.length_b   1.000
_cell.length_c   1.000
_cell.angle_alpha   90.00
_cell.angle_beta   90.00
_cell.angle_gamma   90.00
#
_symmetry.space_group_name_H-M   'P 1'
#
loop_
_entity.id
_entity.type
_entity.pdbx_description
1 polymer ?
#
loop_
_entity_poly.entity_id
_entity_poly.type
_entity_poly.pdbx_seq_one_letter_code
_entity_poly.pdbx_strand_id
1 'polypeptide(L)'
;MSSTTAYLRASTPQWESAALAQGVVPSGDALVDKATASRLHRQSLLGAANSVDDVVALVPRDYRDQLRPLLLEAAGTQSKICTADQVLKRLEDHKSRGTLPQHLRSKVPPLQFSKEYAETEAGASARSAATAAHKLFVDTLLQNAIASKGDEARYLRESLLVEKVVTKTTSVVNARYTALGQRGRVPTFSRTVSDDGTVTTTMTGFVENPINAQLHIQVLEDCASYIERVRLIVESRFEAEALKLAKKKEVVHAADKMAVDDDSTPSTSSGANIDKLVAQRVKQEVKKALQASAVAKGGKKSGGSSKKRTDPKGSQQKKNGKKPSAKSSPPAK
;
A
#
# COMPACT_ATOMS: atom_id res chain seq x y z
N MET A 1 -9.07 -18.33 -40.91
CA MET A 1 -9.13 -19.38 -39.87
C MET A 1 -7.69 -19.82 -39.62
N SER A 2 -7.07 -19.81 -38.44
CA SER A 2 -7.46 -19.51 -37.08
C SER A 2 -6.19 -18.95 -36.40
N SER A 3 -6.34 -17.86 -35.64
CA SER A 3 -5.30 -17.33 -34.76
C SER A 3 -5.72 -17.65 -33.33
N THR A 4 -4.90 -18.38 -32.56
CA THR A 4 -5.08 -18.47 -31.11
C THR A 4 -3.75 -18.67 -30.42
N THR A 5 -3.09 -17.55 -30.18
CA THR A 5 -1.93 -17.43 -29.29
C THR A 5 -2.37 -17.41 -27.82
N ALA A 6 -1.52 -17.93 -26.94
CA ALA A 6 -1.33 -17.54 -25.54
C ALA A 6 -2.44 -17.78 -24.51
N TYR A 7 -2.36 -18.91 -23.80
CA TYR A 7 -2.72 -19.01 -22.37
C TYR A 7 -1.74 -19.96 -21.64
N LEU A 8 -0.48 -19.55 -21.54
CA LEU A 8 0.47 -20.07 -20.54
C LEU A 8 0.94 -18.88 -19.71
N ARG A 9 0.02 -18.30 -18.94
CA ARG A 9 0.31 -17.24 -17.98
C ARG A 9 0.28 -17.83 -16.58
N ALA A 10 1.48 -18.10 -16.08
CA ALA A 10 1.90 -17.99 -14.68
C ALA A 10 0.81 -18.15 -13.61
N SER A 11 0.58 -19.39 -13.18
CA SER A 11 0.09 -19.69 -11.83
C SER A 11 1.22 -20.40 -11.08
N THR A 12 2.09 -19.64 -10.42
CA THR A 12 3.13 -20.15 -9.51
C THR A 12 2.50 -20.70 -8.21
N PRO A 13 3.24 -21.51 -7.43
CA PRO A 13 2.78 -22.76 -6.83
C PRO A 13 2.22 -22.58 -5.42
N GLN A 14 0.99 -22.07 -5.33
CA GLN A 14 0.33 -21.90 -4.04
C GLN A 14 -0.28 -23.20 -3.48
N TRP A 15 -0.42 -24.23 -4.31
CA TRP A 15 -0.93 -25.54 -3.91
C TRP A 15 0.17 -26.53 -3.51
N GLU A 16 1.37 -26.45 -4.09
CA GLU A 16 2.50 -27.33 -3.72
C GLU A 16 3.01 -27.00 -2.30
N SER A 17 3.03 -25.73 -1.93
CA SER A 17 3.40 -25.28 -0.58
C SER A 17 2.40 -25.70 0.50
N ALA A 18 1.11 -25.82 0.15
CA ALA A 18 0.08 -26.37 1.03
C ALA A 18 0.14 -27.90 1.15
N ALA A 19 0.49 -28.60 0.07
CA ALA A 19 0.66 -30.07 0.06
C ALA A 19 1.89 -30.50 0.89
N LEU A 20 2.99 -29.73 0.84
CA LEU A 20 4.18 -29.92 1.67
C LEU A 20 3.90 -29.74 3.18
N ALA A 21 2.96 -28.87 3.55
CA ALA A 21 2.57 -28.65 4.95
C ALA A 21 1.67 -29.78 5.52
N GLN A 22 1.03 -30.58 4.66
CA GLN A 22 0.17 -31.70 5.06
C GLN A 22 0.84 -33.09 4.97
N GLY A 23 2.14 -33.15 4.69
CA GLY A 23 2.90 -34.40 4.71
C GLY A 23 2.56 -35.38 3.58
N VAL A 24 1.86 -34.93 2.53
CA VAL A 24 1.64 -35.73 1.32
C VAL A 24 2.84 -35.50 0.40
N VAL A 25 3.79 -36.43 0.42
CA VAL A 25 4.98 -36.41 -0.43
C VAL A 25 4.57 -36.85 -1.84
N PRO A 26 4.68 -36.00 -2.88
CA PRO A 26 4.61 -36.48 -4.26
C PRO A 26 5.91 -37.24 -4.55
N SER A 27 5.78 -38.49 -5.00
CA SER A 27 6.91 -39.31 -5.43
C SER A 27 7.61 -38.64 -6.62
N GLY A 28 8.79 -38.08 -6.38
CA GLY A 28 9.62 -37.42 -7.39
C GLY A 28 10.82 -36.70 -6.77
N ASP A 29 11.92 -37.45 -6.57
CA ASP A 29 13.35 -37.06 -6.46
C ASP A 29 13.81 -35.71 -5.85
N ALA A 30 13.04 -35.07 -4.98
CA ALA A 30 13.52 -33.96 -4.15
C ALA A 30 12.95 -34.06 -2.73
N LEU A 31 13.66 -34.77 -1.85
CA LEU A 31 13.44 -34.67 -0.40
C LEU A 31 13.82 -33.25 0.02
N VAL A 32 12.88 -32.31 -0.07
CA VAL A 32 13.02 -30.99 0.52
C VAL A 32 13.23 -31.19 2.02
N ASP A 33 14.41 -30.82 2.51
CA ASP A 33 14.75 -30.92 3.92
C ASP A 33 13.66 -30.29 4.81
N LYS A 34 13.37 -30.89 5.96
CA LYS A 34 12.29 -30.47 6.86
C LYS A 34 12.44 -28.99 7.28
N ALA A 35 13.67 -28.51 7.45
CA ALA A 35 13.92 -27.11 7.78
C ALA A 35 13.53 -26.18 6.62
N THR A 36 13.83 -26.58 5.38
CA THR A 36 13.45 -25.84 4.18
C THR A 36 11.93 -25.83 4.00
N ALA A 37 11.25 -26.96 4.18
CA ALA A 37 9.79 -27.03 4.10
C ALA A 37 9.11 -26.13 5.16
N SER A 38 9.63 -26.12 6.39
CA SER A 38 9.15 -25.25 7.48
C SER A 38 9.34 -23.76 7.14
N ARG A 39 10.50 -23.37 6.61
CA ARG A 39 10.76 -22.00 6.16
C ARG A 39 9.80 -21.57 5.05
N LEU A 40 9.62 -22.41 4.03
CA LEU A 40 8.70 -22.13 2.93
C LEU A 40 7.25 -21.97 3.41
N HIS A 41 6.82 -22.80 4.37
CA HIS A 41 5.49 -22.66 4.97
C HIS A 41 5.31 -21.30 5.66
N ARG A 42 6.27 -20.88 6.50
CA ARG A 42 6.23 -19.56 7.16
C ARG A 42 6.21 -18.41 6.15
N GLN A 43 7.04 -18.49 5.11
CA GLN A 43 7.06 -17.50 4.03
C GLN A 43 5.75 -17.48 3.22
N SER A 44 5.11 -18.63 3.02
CA SER A 44 3.79 -18.70 2.40
C SER A 44 2.72 -18.02 3.25
N LEU A 45 2.76 -18.18 4.59
CA LEU A 45 1.85 -17.47 5.50
C LEU A 45 2.08 -15.96 5.45
N LEU A 46 3.34 -15.53 5.38
CA LEU A 46 3.70 -14.12 5.16
C LEU A 46 3.14 -13.60 3.83
N GLY A 47 3.24 -14.37 2.75
CA GLY A 47 2.66 -14.04 1.46
C GLY A 47 1.15 -13.80 1.51
N ALA A 48 0.43 -14.48 2.42
CA ALA A 48 -1.01 -14.34 2.59
C ALA A 48 -1.44 -13.14 3.48
N ALA A 49 -0.50 -12.52 4.21
CA ALA A 49 -0.79 -11.38 5.09
C ALA A 49 -1.28 -10.16 4.29
N ASN A 50 -2.39 -9.52 4.68
CA ASN A 50 -3.01 -8.43 3.90
C ASN A 50 -2.84 -7.05 4.54
N SER A 51 -2.28 -7.00 5.75
CA SER A 51 -2.00 -5.78 6.47
C SER A 51 -0.61 -5.81 7.11
N VAL A 52 -0.05 -4.64 7.40
CA VAL A 52 1.23 -4.54 8.11
C VAL A 52 1.09 -5.13 9.52
N ASP A 53 -0.06 -4.95 10.17
CA ASP A 53 -0.34 -5.57 11.47
C ASP A 53 -0.43 -7.10 11.38
N ASP A 54 -0.90 -7.68 10.26
CA ASP A 54 -0.88 -9.13 10.03
C ASP A 54 0.57 -9.65 9.94
N VAL A 55 1.46 -8.90 9.26
CA VAL A 55 2.89 -9.25 9.20
C VAL A 55 3.50 -9.22 10.59
N VAL A 56 3.22 -8.17 11.37
CA VAL A 56 3.66 -8.06 12.77
C VAL A 56 3.08 -9.23 13.61
N ALA A 57 1.86 -9.66 13.34
CA ALA A 57 1.22 -10.79 14.01
C ALA A 57 1.81 -12.16 13.64
N LEU A 58 2.54 -12.26 12.52
CA LEU A 58 3.28 -13.47 12.13
C LEU A 58 4.68 -13.52 12.72
N VAL A 59 5.24 -12.40 13.16
CA VAL A 59 6.50 -12.37 13.92
C VAL A 59 6.33 -13.10 15.25
N PRO A 60 7.27 -13.99 15.64
CA PRO A 60 7.28 -14.65 16.94
C PRO A 60 7.15 -13.65 18.10
N ARG A 61 6.34 -14.01 19.10
CA ARG A 61 5.90 -13.10 20.16
C ARG A 61 7.06 -12.39 20.87
N ASP A 62 8.16 -13.09 21.13
CA ASP A 62 9.30 -12.55 21.86
C ASP A 62 10.10 -11.50 21.08
N TYR A 63 9.94 -11.42 19.77
CA TYR A 63 10.62 -10.44 18.90
C TYR A 63 9.68 -9.34 18.40
N ARG A 64 8.36 -9.55 18.51
CA ARG A 64 7.33 -8.67 17.95
C ARG A 64 7.49 -7.22 18.36
N ASP A 65 7.69 -6.95 19.64
CA ASP A 65 7.77 -5.58 20.16
C ASP A 65 9.00 -4.82 19.65
N GLN A 66 10.10 -5.55 19.39
CA GLN A 66 11.35 -4.98 18.90
C GLN A 66 11.31 -4.77 17.38
N LEU A 67 10.65 -5.67 16.65
CA LEU A 67 10.55 -5.63 15.20
C LEU A 67 9.42 -4.72 14.70
N ARG A 68 8.35 -4.53 15.47
CA ARG A 68 7.20 -3.71 15.08
C ARG A 68 7.59 -2.28 14.66
N PRO A 69 8.41 -1.53 15.41
CA PRO A 69 8.82 -0.18 15.00
C PRO A 69 9.55 -0.18 13.66
N LEU A 70 10.43 -1.15 13.41
CA LEU A 70 11.18 -1.26 12.16
C LEU A 70 10.28 -1.58 10.96
N LEU A 71 9.30 -2.47 11.16
CA LEU A 71 8.32 -2.81 10.12
C LEU A 71 7.42 -1.61 9.79
N LEU A 72 7.00 -0.83 10.79
CA LEU A 72 6.22 0.39 10.58
C LEU A 72 7.05 1.50 9.92
N GLU A 73 8.33 1.63 10.27
CA GLU A 73 9.26 2.54 9.61
C GLU A 73 9.41 2.18 8.13
N ALA A 74 9.60 0.90 7.79
CA ALA A 74 9.67 0.42 6.42
C ALA A 74 8.37 0.73 5.64
N ALA A 75 7.20 0.50 6.26
CA ALA A 75 5.90 0.84 5.66
C ALA A 75 5.77 2.35 5.39
N GLY A 76 6.21 3.18 6.33
CA GLY A 76 6.21 4.64 6.21
C GLY A 76 7.13 5.13 5.09
N THR A 77 8.34 4.58 5.00
CA THR A 77 9.29 4.89 3.93
C THR A 77 8.76 4.46 2.56
N GLN A 78 8.21 3.25 2.44
CA GLN A 78 7.59 2.79 1.20
C GLN A 78 6.42 3.70 0.77
N SER A 79 5.60 4.15 1.72
CA SER A 79 4.50 5.08 1.41
C SER A 79 5.00 6.41 0.86
N LYS A 80 6.13 6.91 1.37
CA LYS A 80 6.80 8.11 0.84
C LYS A 80 7.35 7.87 -0.57
N ILE A 81 7.94 6.71 -0.85
CA ILE A 81 8.39 6.33 -2.20
C ILE A 81 7.21 6.35 -3.18
N CYS A 82 6.12 5.65 -2.87
CA CYS A 82 4.94 5.62 -3.75
C CYS A 82 4.36 7.02 -3.99
N THR A 83 4.34 7.87 -2.95
CA THR A 83 3.89 9.27 -3.09
C THR A 83 4.83 10.09 -3.97
N ALA A 84 6.14 9.95 -3.79
CA ALA A 84 7.14 10.62 -4.61
C ALA A 84 7.03 10.21 -6.09
N ASP A 85 6.85 8.92 -6.36
CA ASP A 85 6.67 8.38 -7.71
C ASP A 85 5.39 8.89 -8.39
N GLN A 86 4.29 8.99 -7.63
CA GLN A 86 3.07 9.61 -8.16
C GLN A 86 3.26 11.08 -8.52
N VAL A 87 4.02 11.84 -7.74
CA VAL A 87 4.31 13.25 -8.03
C VAL A 87 5.22 13.35 -9.24
N LEU A 88 6.28 12.56 -9.31
CA LEU A 88 7.22 12.50 -10.43
C LEU A 88 6.48 12.20 -11.73
N LYS A 89 5.64 11.15 -11.74
CA LYS A 89 4.82 10.80 -12.90
C LYS A 89 3.92 11.94 -13.34
N ARG A 90 3.29 12.67 -12.41
CA ARG A 90 2.45 13.84 -12.75
C ARG A 90 3.28 14.98 -13.37
N LEU A 91 4.50 15.21 -12.90
CA LEU A 91 5.39 16.22 -13.48
C LEU A 91 5.83 15.83 -14.91
N GLU A 92 6.15 14.56 -15.13
CA GLU A 92 6.46 14.02 -16.46
C GLU A 92 5.25 14.07 -17.41
N ASP A 93 4.05 13.77 -16.92
CA ASP A 93 2.80 13.92 -17.67
C ASP A 93 2.57 15.40 -18.07
N HIS A 94 2.91 16.35 -17.20
CA HIS A 94 2.85 17.77 -17.53
C HIS A 94 3.85 18.14 -18.63
N LYS A 95 5.10 17.68 -18.50
CA LYS A 95 6.16 17.90 -19.49
C LYS A 95 5.80 17.33 -20.85
N SER A 96 5.32 16.08 -20.91
CA SER A 96 4.93 15.43 -22.17
C SER A 96 3.74 16.12 -22.86
N ARG A 97 2.81 16.70 -22.08
CA ARG A 97 1.69 17.48 -22.61
C ARG A 97 2.04 18.94 -22.96
N GLY A 98 3.26 19.40 -22.69
CA GLY A 98 3.62 20.82 -22.82
C GLY A 98 2.80 21.73 -21.88
N THR A 99 2.34 21.20 -20.75
CA THR A 99 1.55 21.95 -19.76
C THR A 99 2.31 22.07 -18.45
N LEU A 100 1.88 22.98 -17.59
CA LEU A 100 2.53 23.22 -16.30
C LEU A 100 1.65 22.86 -15.10
N PRO A 101 2.24 22.25 -14.05
CA PRO A 101 1.60 22.10 -12.76
C PRO A 101 1.19 23.47 -12.20
N GLN A 102 0.05 23.54 -11.51
CA GLN A 102 -0.50 24.81 -11.01
C GLN A 102 0.50 25.64 -10.18
N HIS A 103 1.31 24.99 -9.35
CA HIS A 103 2.29 25.64 -8.49
C HIS A 103 3.52 26.19 -9.24
N LEU A 104 3.76 25.76 -10.48
CA LEU A 104 4.84 26.27 -11.35
C LEU A 104 4.33 27.29 -12.38
N ARG A 105 3.01 27.51 -12.47
CA ARG A 105 2.44 28.50 -13.38
C ARG A 105 2.79 29.90 -12.88
N SER A 106 3.57 30.62 -13.67
CA SER A 106 3.85 32.05 -13.47
C SER A 106 3.44 32.83 -14.72
N LYS A 107 3.08 34.11 -14.53
CA LYS A 107 2.81 35.02 -15.65
C LYS A 107 4.12 35.62 -16.14
N VAL A 108 4.18 35.91 -17.44
CA VAL A 108 5.28 36.72 -18.01
C VAL A 108 5.27 38.07 -17.29
N PRO A 109 6.41 38.52 -16.72
CA PRO A 109 6.51 39.85 -16.14
C PRO A 109 6.19 40.92 -17.19
N PRO A 110 5.27 41.87 -16.92
CA PRO A 110 4.92 42.89 -17.89
C PRO A 110 6.06 43.90 -18.04
N LEU A 111 6.57 44.05 -19.25
CA LEU A 111 7.47 45.15 -19.58
C LEU A 111 6.65 46.43 -19.77
N GLN A 112 6.90 47.44 -18.95
CA GLN A 112 6.25 48.74 -19.07
C GLN A 112 6.99 49.58 -20.10
N PHE A 113 6.33 49.86 -21.21
CA PHE A 113 6.82 50.72 -22.27
C PHE A 113 5.93 51.95 -22.40
N SER A 114 6.50 53.06 -22.86
CA SER A 114 5.67 54.17 -23.32
C SER A 114 4.82 53.71 -24.51
N LYS A 115 3.64 54.30 -24.66
CA LYS A 115 2.67 53.90 -25.70
C LYS A 115 3.31 53.92 -27.10
N GLU A 116 4.03 54.98 -27.41
CA GLU A 116 4.69 55.17 -28.70
C GLU A 116 5.77 54.12 -28.95
N TYR A 117 6.59 53.81 -27.93
CA TYR A 117 7.63 52.78 -28.07
C TYR A 117 7.04 51.37 -28.21
N ALA A 118 5.93 51.08 -27.50
CA ALA A 118 5.27 49.80 -27.57
C ALA A 118 4.74 49.48 -28.98
N GLU A 119 4.32 50.50 -29.74
CA GLU A 119 3.81 50.37 -31.11
C GLU A 119 4.94 50.18 -32.16
N THR A 120 6.20 50.40 -31.78
CA THR A 120 7.36 50.15 -32.66
C THR A 120 7.69 48.66 -32.78
N GLU A 121 8.36 48.29 -33.88
CA GLU A 121 8.94 46.94 -34.06
C GLU A 121 9.90 46.56 -32.93
N ALA A 122 10.69 47.53 -32.44
CA ALA A 122 11.61 47.32 -31.32
C ALA A 122 10.87 46.96 -30.03
N GLY A 123 9.78 47.67 -29.71
CA GLY A 123 8.94 47.38 -28.54
C GLY A 123 8.19 46.04 -28.65
N ALA A 124 7.77 45.65 -29.85
CA ALA A 124 7.20 44.32 -30.10
C ALA A 124 8.25 43.20 -29.93
N SER A 125 9.46 43.41 -30.48
CA SER A 125 10.59 42.48 -30.35
C SER A 125 11.00 42.28 -28.89
N ALA A 126 11.08 43.35 -28.10
CA ALA A 126 11.40 43.26 -26.68
C ALA A 126 10.34 42.47 -25.87
N ARG A 127 9.04 42.65 -26.16
CA ARG A 127 7.97 41.83 -25.55
C ARG A 127 8.07 40.36 -25.93
N SER A 128 8.39 40.09 -27.20
CA SER A 128 8.61 38.72 -27.69
C SER A 128 9.81 38.07 -26.99
N ALA A 129 10.94 38.79 -26.88
CA ALA A 129 12.13 38.33 -26.18
C ALA A 129 11.86 38.02 -24.70
N ALA A 130 11.12 38.86 -23.99
CA ALA A 130 10.71 38.60 -22.61
C ALA A 130 9.81 37.37 -22.48
N THR A 131 8.89 37.18 -23.42
CA THR A 131 8.04 35.99 -23.47
C THR A 131 8.87 34.72 -23.73
N ALA A 132 9.85 34.78 -24.62
CA ALA A 132 10.76 33.68 -24.91
C ALA A 132 11.65 33.33 -23.69
N ALA A 133 12.21 34.34 -23.03
CA ALA A 133 13.01 34.16 -21.81
C ALA A 133 12.18 33.56 -20.67
N HIS A 134 10.93 34.01 -20.50
CA HIS A 134 10.02 33.46 -19.50
C HIS A 134 9.68 31.98 -19.79
N LYS A 135 9.43 31.60 -21.05
CA LYS A 135 9.22 30.20 -21.44
C LYS A 135 10.42 29.33 -21.03
N LEU A 136 11.65 29.75 -21.37
CA LEU A 136 12.87 29.03 -21.00
C LEU A 136 13.03 28.88 -19.48
N PHE A 137 12.74 29.93 -18.72
CA PHE A 137 12.75 29.88 -17.25
C PHE A 137 11.78 28.82 -16.72
N VAL A 138 10.54 28.81 -17.20
CA VAL A 138 9.52 27.89 -16.72
C VAL A 138 9.80 26.44 -17.13
N ASP A 139 10.32 26.21 -18.33
CA ASP A 139 10.74 24.88 -18.77
C ASP A 139 11.90 24.35 -17.94
N THR A 140 12.89 25.19 -17.65
CA THR A 140 14.03 24.86 -16.79
C THR A 140 13.55 24.55 -15.37
N LEU A 141 12.62 25.33 -14.84
CA LEU A 141 12.03 25.10 -13.52
C LEU A 141 11.31 23.76 -13.44
N LEU A 142 10.53 23.38 -14.47
CA LEU A 142 9.86 22.08 -14.54
C LEU A 142 10.88 20.93 -14.60
N GLN A 143 11.95 21.08 -15.39
CA GLN A 143 13.02 20.08 -15.47
C GLN A 143 13.73 19.89 -14.12
N ASN A 144 14.05 20.99 -13.43
CA ASN A 144 14.66 20.94 -12.10
C ASN A 144 13.73 20.29 -11.08
N ALA A 145 12.42 20.56 -11.15
CA ALA A 145 11.43 19.92 -10.28
C ALA A 145 11.36 18.40 -10.51
N ILE A 146 11.42 17.94 -11.76
CA ILE A 146 11.47 16.51 -12.10
C ILE A 146 12.76 15.89 -11.56
N ALA A 147 13.91 16.50 -11.81
CA ALA A 147 15.21 16.00 -11.35
C ALA A 147 15.26 15.89 -9.82
N SER A 148 14.91 16.97 -9.12
CA SER A 148 14.89 17.01 -7.65
C SER A 148 13.94 15.97 -7.05
N LYS A 149 12.76 15.77 -7.66
CA LYS A 149 11.82 14.73 -7.19
C LYS A 149 12.33 13.31 -7.48
N GLY A 150 13.04 13.13 -8.60
CA GLY A 150 13.72 11.87 -8.93
C GLY A 150 14.81 11.53 -7.93
N ASP A 151 15.63 12.50 -7.53
CA ASP A 151 16.66 12.34 -6.51
C ASP A 151 16.07 12.01 -5.14
N GLU A 152 14.97 12.67 -4.74
CA GLU A 152 14.25 12.35 -3.50
C GLU A 152 13.74 10.90 -3.52
N ALA A 153 13.12 10.46 -4.62
CA ALA A 153 12.64 9.08 -4.75
C ALA A 153 13.80 8.07 -4.70
N ARG A 154 14.93 8.38 -5.32
CA ARG A 154 16.15 7.57 -5.25
C ARG A 154 16.69 7.47 -3.83
N TYR A 155 16.82 8.59 -3.12
CA TYR A 155 17.26 8.63 -1.73
C TYR A 155 16.39 7.74 -0.83
N LEU A 156 15.07 7.83 -0.98
CA LEU A 156 14.13 7.00 -0.22
C LEU A 156 14.28 5.50 -0.55
N ARG A 157 14.44 5.13 -1.83
CA ARG A 157 14.70 3.74 -2.23
C ARG A 157 16.02 3.22 -1.67
N GLU A 158 17.07 4.03 -1.69
CA GLU A 158 18.37 3.69 -1.14
C GLU A 158 18.33 3.46 0.37
N SER A 159 17.41 4.12 1.09
CA SER A 159 17.19 3.88 2.52
C SER A 159 16.48 2.55 2.82
N LEU A 160 15.75 2.00 1.83
CA LEU A 160 14.96 0.78 1.95
C LEU A 160 15.61 -0.42 1.25
N LEU A 161 16.89 -0.31 0.86
CA LEU A 161 17.65 -1.43 0.31
C LEU A 161 17.68 -2.60 1.30
N VAL A 162 17.44 -3.80 0.78
CA VAL A 162 17.33 -5.03 1.57
C VAL A 162 18.53 -5.20 2.50
N GLU A 163 19.75 -4.98 2.00
CA GLU A 163 20.99 -5.09 2.77
C GLU A 163 21.01 -4.18 4.01
N LYS A 164 20.64 -2.90 3.86
CA LYS A 164 20.62 -1.93 4.97
C LYS A 164 19.55 -2.29 6.00
N VAL A 165 18.35 -2.61 5.53
CA VAL A 165 17.22 -2.90 6.41
C VAL A 165 17.44 -4.23 7.14
N VAL A 166 17.92 -5.27 6.46
CA VAL A 166 18.24 -6.56 7.08
C VAL A 166 19.37 -6.39 8.09
N THR A 167 20.42 -5.62 7.80
CA THR A 167 21.50 -5.36 8.76
C THR A 167 20.96 -4.68 10.04
N LYS A 168 20.11 -3.65 9.89
CA LYS A 168 19.45 -2.97 11.03
C LYS A 168 18.52 -3.91 11.81
N THR A 169 17.82 -4.79 11.11
CA THR A 169 16.84 -5.72 11.72
C THR A 169 17.55 -6.84 12.47
N THR A 170 18.58 -7.44 11.86
CA THR A 170 19.40 -8.51 12.44
C THR A 170 20.11 -8.05 13.71
N SER A 171 20.61 -6.81 13.77
CA SER A 171 21.24 -6.29 14.99
C SER A 171 20.27 -6.22 16.17
N VAL A 172 19.02 -5.80 15.92
CA VAL A 172 17.95 -5.76 16.93
C VAL A 172 17.53 -7.17 17.36
N VAL A 173 17.42 -8.11 16.42
CA VAL A 173 17.10 -9.52 16.70
C VAL A 173 18.19 -10.16 17.57
N ASN A 174 19.47 -9.93 17.25
CA ASN A 174 20.60 -10.44 18.02
C ASN A 174 20.63 -9.86 19.44
N ALA A 175 20.41 -8.55 19.58
CA ALA A 175 20.32 -7.91 20.89
C ALA A 175 19.18 -8.50 21.74
N ARG A 176 18.03 -8.79 21.13
CA ARG A 176 16.91 -9.44 21.81
C ARG A 176 17.22 -10.87 22.22
N TYR A 177 17.89 -11.65 21.37
CA TYR A 177 18.29 -13.01 21.69
C TYR A 177 19.19 -13.06 22.92
N THR A 178 20.21 -12.20 22.99
CA THR A 178 21.08 -12.08 24.16
C THR A 178 20.31 -11.77 25.44
N ALA A 179 19.29 -10.89 25.36
CA ALA A 179 18.44 -10.56 26.51
C ALA A 179 17.53 -11.73 26.95
N LEU A 180 17.08 -12.57 26.00
CA LEU A 180 16.29 -13.77 26.29
C LEU A 180 17.13 -14.85 26.96
N GLY A 181 18.37 -15.07 26.52
CA GLY A 181 19.29 -16.04 27.13
C GLY A 181 19.61 -15.75 28.60
N GLN A 182 19.56 -14.48 29.02
CA GLN A 182 19.72 -14.08 30.42
C GLN A 182 18.51 -14.42 31.30
N ARG A 183 17.29 -14.47 30.74
CA ARG A 183 16.04 -14.61 31.50
C ARG A 183 15.37 -15.98 31.37
N GLY A 184 15.57 -16.66 30.25
CA GLY A 184 14.85 -17.86 29.85
C GLY A 184 15.70 -19.12 29.91
N ARG A 185 16.28 -19.41 31.08
CA ARG A 185 16.95 -20.70 31.32
C ARG A 185 15.93 -21.75 31.76
N VAL A 186 16.11 -22.98 31.28
CA VAL A 186 15.23 -24.11 31.56
C VAL A 186 15.99 -25.14 32.40
N PRO A 187 15.37 -25.74 33.43
CA PRO A 187 16.00 -26.78 34.21
C PRO A 187 16.27 -28.01 33.34
N THR A 188 17.46 -28.59 33.50
CA THR A 188 17.86 -29.85 32.89
C THR A 188 17.78 -30.94 33.93
N PHE A 189 17.29 -32.12 33.54
CA PHE A 189 17.14 -33.27 34.42
C PHE A 189 17.96 -34.44 33.88
N SER A 190 18.71 -35.11 34.75
CA SER A 190 19.26 -36.43 34.45
C SER A 190 18.38 -37.51 35.05
N ARG A 191 18.32 -38.64 34.35
CA ARG A 191 17.60 -39.82 34.80
C ARG A 191 18.63 -40.90 35.12
N THR A 192 18.68 -41.31 36.38
CA THR A 192 19.50 -42.42 36.85
C THR A 192 18.59 -43.60 37.19
N VAL A 193 18.98 -44.79 36.75
CA VAL A 193 18.29 -46.04 37.10
C VAL A 193 19.14 -46.73 38.14
N SER A 194 18.60 -46.92 39.34
CA SER A 194 19.25 -47.67 40.41
C SER A 194 19.18 -49.17 40.13
N ASP A 195 20.05 -49.97 40.77
CA ASP A 195 20.14 -51.42 40.58
C ASP A 195 18.81 -52.16 40.87
N ASP A 196 17.96 -51.58 41.73
CA ASP A 196 16.61 -52.09 42.04
C ASP A 196 15.54 -51.73 40.98
N GLY A 197 15.95 -51.20 39.82
CA GLY A 197 15.05 -50.77 38.74
C GLY A 197 14.32 -49.44 39.02
N THR A 198 14.61 -48.79 40.15
CA THR A 198 14.00 -47.50 40.51
C THR A 198 14.59 -46.37 39.67
N VAL A 199 13.73 -45.65 38.96
CA VAL A 199 14.12 -44.51 38.11
C VAL A 199 14.05 -43.22 38.91
N THR A 200 15.20 -42.65 39.25
CA THR A 200 15.31 -41.34 39.90
C THR A 200 15.59 -40.26 38.85
N THR A 201 14.85 -39.16 38.91
CA THR A 201 15.07 -37.99 38.05
C THR A 201 15.60 -36.87 38.93
N THR A 202 16.83 -36.43 38.71
CA THR A 202 17.47 -35.35 39.47
C THR A 202 17.70 -34.14 38.58
N MET A 203 17.46 -32.95 39.12
CA MET A 203 17.73 -31.69 38.41
C MET A 203 19.24 -31.44 38.42
N THR A 204 19.86 -31.38 37.24
CA THR A 204 21.33 -31.25 37.09
C THR A 204 21.79 -29.82 36.88
N GLY A 205 20.91 -28.91 36.46
CA GLY A 205 21.27 -27.51 36.29
C GLY A 205 20.26 -26.74 35.45
N PHE A 206 20.68 -25.56 34.97
CA PHE A 206 19.89 -24.69 34.08
C PHE A 206 20.65 -24.43 32.80
N VAL A 207 20.03 -24.69 31.66
CA VAL A 207 20.60 -24.47 30.32
C VAL A 207 19.74 -23.45 29.56
N GLU A 208 20.30 -22.79 28.55
CA GLU A 208 19.53 -21.93 27.65
C GLU A 208 18.42 -22.72 26.98
N ASN A 209 17.22 -22.12 26.88
CA ASN A 209 16.09 -22.77 26.23
C ASN A 209 16.41 -23.03 24.74
N PRO A 210 16.48 -24.29 24.28
CA PRO A 210 16.77 -24.61 22.88
C PRO A 210 15.71 -24.03 21.92
N ILE A 211 14.49 -23.79 22.39
CA ILE A 211 13.43 -23.16 21.61
C ILE A 211 13.81 -21.72 21.26
N ASN A 212 14.47 -20.98 22.15
CA ASN A 212 14.88 -19.60 21.89
C ASN A 212 15.94 -19.54 20.79
N ALA A 213 16.91 -20.45 20.81
CA ALA A 213 17.93 -20.56 19.79
C ALA A 213 17.33 -20.88 18.41
N GLN A 214 16.37 -21.81 18.36
CA GLN A 214 15.68 -22.14 17.13
C GLN A 214 14.83 -20.97 16.60
N LEU A 215 14.08 -20.29 17.47
CA LEU A 215 13.29 -19.11 17.11
C LEU A 215 14.18 -17.96 16.61
N HIS A 216 15.34 -17.76 17.21
CA HIS A 216 16.30 -16.76 16.78
C HIS A 216 16.74 -16.98 15.32
N ILE A 217 17.15 -18.20 14.97
CA ILE A 217 17.53 -18.56 13.60
C ILE A 217 16.35 -18.34 12.65
N GLN A 218 15.16 -18.80 13.04
CA GLN A 218 13.94 -18.65 12.23
C GLN A 218 13.62 -17.18 11.93
N VAL A 219 13.76 -16.29 12.92
CA VAL A 219 13.52 -14.85 12.76
C VAL A 219 14.56 -14.24 11.83
N LEU A 220 15.83 -14.61 11.97
CA LEU A 220 16.91 -14.12 11.10
C LEU A 220 16.70 -14.50 9.63
N GLU A 221 16.30 -15.74 9.37
CA GLU A 221 16.00 -16.22 8.01
C GLU A 221 14.83 -15.44 7.36
N ASP A 222 13.83 -15.05 8.16
CA ASP A 222 12.62 -14.38 7.65
C ASP A 222 12.70 -12.84 7.68
N CYS A 223 13.78 -12.26 8.24
CA CYS A 223 13.98 -10.80 8.33
C CYS A 223 13.68 -10.08 7.01
N ALA A 224 14.27 -10.55 5.90
CA ALA A 224 14.06 -9.97 4.58
C ALA A 224 12.60 -10.13 4.12
N SER A 225 11.99 -11.29 4.40
CA SER A 225 10.61 -11.60 3.99
C SER A 225 9.57 -10.73 4.70
N TYR A 226 9.78 -10.41 6.00
CA TYR A 226 8.90 -9.48 6.72
C TYR A 226 8.90 -8.10 6.06
N ILE A 227 10.09 -7.57 5.75
CA ILE A 227 10.26 -6.24 5.14
C ILE A 227 9.65 -6.21 3.74
N GLU A 228 9.97 -7.21 2.91
CA GLU A 228 9.47 -7.26 1.54
C GLU A 228 7.95 -7.37 1.49
N ARG A 229 7.36 -8.18 2.39
CA ARG A 229 5.90 -8.27 2.46
C ARG A 229 5.26 -6.94 2.82
N VAL A 230 5.83 -6.22 3.79
CA VAL A 230 5.36 -4.88 4.17
C VAL A 230 5.40 -3.93 2.97
N ARG A 231 6.48 -3.97 2.18
CA ARG A 231 6.61 -3.14 0.97
C ARG A 231 5.51 -3.44 -0.05
N LEU A 232 5.30 -4.71 -0.36
CA LEU A 232 4.27 -5.16 -1.32
C LEU A 232 2.85 -4.79 -0.85
N ILE A 233 2.56 -4.87 0.45
CA ILE A 233 1.26 -4.44 1.00
C ILE A 233 1.04 -2.94 0.78
N VAL A 234 2.07 -2.11 0.97
CA VAL A 234 1.95 -0.67 0.73
C VAL A 234 1.79 -0.39 -0.76
N GLU A 235 2.63 -0.98 -1.62
CA GLU A 235 2.56 -0.79 -3.08
C GLU A 235 1.19 -1.18 -3.63
N SER A 236 0.68 -2.36 -3.28
CA SER A 236 -0.63 -2.84 -3.73
C SER A 236 -1.79 -1.93 -3.29
N ARG A 237 -1.69 -1.28 -2.11
CA ARG A 237 -2.68 -0.27 -1.67
C ARG A 237 -2.64 0.97 -2.56
N PHE A 238 -1.45 1.50 -2.85
CA PHE A 238 -1.28 2.66 -3.72
C PHE A 238 -1.73 2.37 -5.16
N GLU A 239 -1.47 1.17 -5.68
CA GLU A 239 -1.95 0.72 -6.99
C GLU A 239 -3.48 0.61 -7.01
N ALA A 240 -4.08 -0.01 -5.99
CA ALA A 240 -5.53 -0.13 -5.88
C ALA A 240 -6.22 1.24 -5.81
N GLU A 241 -5.63 2.22 -5.11
CA GLU A 241 -6.12 3.59 -5.06
C GLU A 241 -5.98 4.31 -6.41
N ALA A 242 -4.84 4.15 -7.09
CA ALA A 242 -4.62 4.70 -8.41
C ALA A 242 -5.63 4.16 -9.44
N LEU A 243 -5.90 2.85 -9.43
CA LEU A 243 -6.90 2.21 -10.28
C LEU A 243 -8.33 2.71 -9.98
N LYS A 244 -8.69 2.88 -8.70
CA LYS A 244 -9.99 3.47 -8.32
C LYS A 244 -10.12 4.90 -8.85
N LEU A 245 -9.06 5.68 -8.78
CA LEU A 245 -9.06 7.07 -9.25
C LEU A 245 -9.13 7.15 -10.77
N ALA A 246 -8.43 6.26 -11.50
CA ALA A 246 -8.52 6.15 -12.94
C ALA A 246 -9.95 5.81 -13.41
N LYS A 247 -10.57 4.77 -12.83
CA LYS A 247 -11.96 4.39 -13.14
C LYS A 247 -12.95 5.51 -12.85
N LYS A 248 -12.76 6.25 -11.76
CA LYS A 248 -13.61 7.42 -11.46
C LYS A 248 -13.49 8.50 -12.55
N LYS A 249 -12.27 8.78 -13.03
CA LYS A 249 -12.06 9.75 -14.12
C LYS A 249 -12.69 9.29 -15.42
N GLU A 250 -12.60 8.00 -15.75
CA GLU A 250 -13.25 7.42 -16.93
C GLU A 250 -14.78 7.59 -16.89
N VAL A 251 -15.40 7.31 -15.74
CA VAL A 251 -16.85 7.48 -15.57
C VAL A 251 -17.30 8.93 -15.71
N VAL A 252 -16.55 9.88 -15.12
CA VAL A 252 -16.85 11.32 -15.25
C VAL A 252 -16.73 11.75 -16.72
N HIS A 253 -15.64 11.38 -17.38
CA HIS A 253 -15.43 11.72 -18.78
C HIS A 253 -16.48 11.07 -19.72
N ALA A 254 -16.96 9.86 -19.41
CA ALA A 254 -18.05 9.23 -20.14
C ALA A 254 -19.39 9.97 -19.92
N ALA A 255 -19.66 10.43 -18.70
CA ALA A 255 -20.85 11.22 -18.39
C ALA A 255 -20.83 12.59 -19.09
N ASP A 256 -19.68 13.28 -19.08
CA ASP A 256 -19.52 14.58 -19.74
C ASP A 256 -19.74 14.47 -21.27
N LYS A 257 -19.26 13.39 -21.90
CA LYS A 257 -19.51 13.15 -23.33
C LYS A 257 -20.99 12.95 -23.65
N MET A 258 -21.71 12.18 -22.83
CA MET A 258 -23.15 11.96 -23.03
C MET A 258 -23.98 13.24 -22.79
N ALA A 259 -23.51 14.15 -21.94
CA ALA A 259 -24.17 15.43 -21.71
C ALA A 259 -23.98 16.44 -22.86
N VAL A 260 -22.92 16.27 -23.66
CA VAL A 260 -22.66 17.10 -24.86
C VAL A 260 -23.41 16.56 -26.09
N ASP A 261 -23.67 15.26 -26.17
CA ASP A 261 -24.44 14.63 -27.26
C ASP A 261 -25.97 14.78 -27.10
N ASP A 262 -26.46 15.26 -25.96
CA ASP A 262 -27.89 15.59 -25.72
C ASP A 262 -28.16 17.09 -25.88
N ASP A 263 -27.54 17.74 -26.88
CA ASP A 263 -27.89 19.11 -27.29
C ASP A 263 -29.10 19.11 -28.24
N SER A 264 -30.16 18.40 -27.83
CA SER A 264 -31.49 18.53 -28.42
C SER A 264 -32.40 19.30 -27.46
N THR A 265 -32.37 20.63 -27.64
CA THR A 265 -33.30 21.68 -27.15
C THR A 265 -33.07 22.28 -25.75
N PRO A 266 -33.13 23.63 -25.64
CA PRO A 266 -32.95 24.34 -24.38
C PRO A 266 -34.26 24.30 -23.58
N SER A 267 -34.29 23.56 -22.47
CA SER A 267 -35.31 23.74 -21.44
C SER A 267 -34.68 24.00 -20.09
N THR A 268 -34.84 25.25 -19.68
CA THR A 268 -34.47 25.80 -18.39
C THR A 268 -35.23 25.07 -17.28
N SER A 269 -34.56 24.19 -16.52
CA SER A 269 -34.60 24.13 -15.04
C SER A 269 -34.05 22.81 -14.49
N SER A 270 -33.31 22.91 -13.37
CA SER A 270 -33.06 21.87 -12.37
C SER A 270 -31.69 21.16 -12.37
N GLY A 271 -30.60 21.92 -12.26
CA GLY A 271 -29.26 21.39 -11.89
C GLY A 271 -29.24 20.55 -10.59
N ALA A 272 -30.21 20.75 -9.69
CA ALA A 272 -30.33 19.97 -8.44
C ALA A 272 -30.85 18.53 -8.61
N ASN A 273 -31.47 18.19 -9.75
CA ASN A 273 -31.93 16.83 -10.03
C ASN A 273 -30.86 15.98 -10.74
N ILE A 274 -29.97 16.63 -11.50
CA ILE A 274 -28.86 15.97 -12.21
C ILE A 274 -27.82 15.46 -11.22
N ASP A 275 -27.40 16.29 -10.24
CA ASP A 275 -26.43 15.86 -9.22
C ASP A 275 -26.94 14.67 -8.38
N LYS A 276 -28.25 14.63 -8.10
CA LYS A 276 -28.88 13.50 -7.41
C LYS A 276 -28.92 12.25 -8.28
N LEU A 277 -29.23 12.38 -9.56
CA LEU A 277 -29.24 11.26 -10.51
C LEU A 277 -27.83 10.72 -10.77
N VAL A 278 -26.82 11.59 -10.88
CA VAL A 278 -25.41 11.20 -11.01
C VAL A 278 -24.93 10.51 -9.74
N ALA A 279 -25.20 11.06 -8.55
CA ALA A 279 -24.85 10.42 -7.29
C ALA A 279 -25.55 9.05 -7.12
N GLN A 280 -26.80 8.93 -7.56
CA GLN A 280 -27.57 7.69 -7.47
C GLN A 280 -27.09 6.64 -8.47
N ARG A 281 -26.73 7.04 -9.70
CA ARG A 281 -26.11 6.17 -10.72
C ARG A 281 -24.71 5.72 -10.31
N VAL A 282 -23.86 6.63 -9.82
CA VAL A 282 -22.52 6.30 -9.31
C VAL A 282 -22.62 5.31 -8.14
N LYS A 283 -23.58 5.50 -7.23
CA LYS A 283 -23.79 4.58 -6.11
C LYS A 283 -24.30 3.21 -6.54
N GLN A 284 -25.14 3.14 -7.58
CA GLN A 284 -25.62 1.87 -8.16
C GLN A 284 -24.54 1.13 -8.94
N GLU A 285 -23.74 1.83 -9.75
CA GLU A 285 -22.61 1.29 -10.51
C GLU A 285 -21.51 0.77 -9.57
N VAL A 286 -21.15 1.53 -8.54
CA VAL A 286 -20.19 1.11 -7.51
C VAL A 286 -20.71 -0.11 -6.75
N LYS A 287 -22.00 -0.16 -6.42
CA LYS A 287 -22.62 -1.32 -5.75
C LYS A 287 -22.63 -2.56 -6.65
N LYS A 288 -22.93 -2.41 -7.95
CA LYS A 288 -22.86 -3.50 -8.93
C LYS A 288 -21.43 -3.99 -9.14
N ALA A 289 -20.45 -3.09 -9.20
CA ALA A 289 -19.03 -3.45 -9.31
C ALA A 289 -18.52 -4.19 -8.06
N LEU A 290 -18.96 -3.78 -6.86
CA LEU A 290 -18.66 -4.45 -5.60
C LEU A 290 -19.36 -5.82 -5.47
N GLN A 291 -20.56 -5.97 -6.02
CA GLN A 291 -21.28 -7.25 -6.05
C GLN A 291 -20.74 -8.20 -7.13
N ALA A 292 -20.33 -7.70 -8.29
CA ALA A 292 -19.68 -8.49 -9.33
C ALA A 292 -18.31 -9.03 -8.86
N SER A 293 -17.60 -8.28 -8.02
CA SER A 293 -16.37 -8.75 -7.38
C SER A 293 -16.61 -9.71 -6.19
N ALA A 294 -17.83 -9.74 -5.62
CA ALA A 294 -18.24 -10.75 -4.64
C ALA A 294 -18.71 -12.06 -5.30
N VAL A 295 -19.34 -11.99 -6.48
CA VAL A 295 -19.81 -13.17 -7.23
C VAL A 295 -18.64 -13.97 -7.85
N ALA A 296 -17.51 -13.33 -8.12
CA ALA A 296 -16.28 -14.01 -8.56
C ALA A 296 -15.61 -14.90 -7.49
N LYS A 297 -16.12 -14.95 -6.24
CA LYS A 297 -15.53 -15.71 -5.12
C LYS A 297 -16.47 -16.73 -4.45
N GLY A 298 -17.56 -17.15 -5.08
CA GLY A 298 -18.56 -18.00 -4.40
C GLY A 298 -19.33 -18.97 -5.29
N GLY A 299 -18.64 -19.82 -6.05
CA GLY A 299 -19.25 -20.92 -6.79
C GLY A 299 -19.36 -22.21 -5.97
N LYS A 300 -20.34 -22.33 -5.07
CA LYS A 300 -20.98 -23.62 -4.74
C LYS A 300 -22.34 -23.40 -4.04
N LYS A 301 -23.42 -23.72 -4.77
CA LYS A 301 -24.79 -23.73 -4.27
C LYS A 301 -25.08 -25.05 -3.55
N SER A 302 -25.58 -24.92 -2.33
CA SER A 302 -26.58 -25.79 -1.69
C SER A 302 -27.35 -24.82 -0.78
N GLY A 303 -28.64 -24.55 -0.95
CA GLY A 303 -29.75 -25.51 -0.91
C GLY A 303 -30.33 -25.46 0.51
N GLY A 304 -31.34 -24.62 0.75
CA GLY A 304 -31.98 -24.54 2.08
C GLY A 304 -32.85 -23.30 2.27
N SER A 305 -34.16 -23.45 2.01
CA SER A 305 -35.18 -22.47 2.37
C SER A 305 -35.29 -22.31 3.88
N SER A 306 -35.57 -21.10 4.39
CA SER A 306 -36.63 -20.89 5.39
C SER A 306 -36.83 -19.42 5.81
N LYS A 307 -38.09 -19.00 5.71
CA LYS A 307 -38.85 -18.12 6.61
C LYS A 307 -38.30 -16.75 7.01
N LYS A 308 -38.79 -15.77 6.24
CA LYS A 308 -39.55 -14.57 6.69
C LYS A 308 -39.87 -14.58 8.20
N ARG A 309 -39.24 -13.68 8.95
CA ARG A 309 -39.78 -13.13 10.20
C ARG A 309 -39.72 -11.61 10.16
N THR A 310 -40.88 -11.06 10.47
CA THR A 310 -41.27 -9.65 10.53
C THR A 310 -40.73 -9.01 11.80
N ASP A 311 -40.08 -7.85 11.67
CA ASP A 311 -39.86 -6.89 12.76
C ASP A 311 -41.16 -6.19 13.14
N PRO A 312 -41.39 -5.88 14.44
CA PRO A 312 -42.25 -4.77 14.82
C PRO A 312 -41.43 -3.54 15.25
N LYS A 313 -41.71 -2.45 14.54
CA LYS A 313 -41.75 -1.03 14.96
C LYS A 313 -41.31 -0.70 16.39
N GLY A 314 -40.32 0.19 16.51
CA GLY A 314 -40.02 1.00 17.69
C GLY A 314 -39.64 2.44 17.29
N SER A 315 -40.65 3.31 17.31
CA SER A 315 -40.67 4.77 17.56
C SER A 315 -39.50 5.70 17.17
N GLN A 316 -39.89 6.73 16.40
CA GLN A 316 -39.21 7.98 16.12
C GLN A 316 -38.78 8.77 17.38
N GLN A 317 -37.64 9.45 17.32
CA GLN A 317 -37.57 10.82 17.84
C GLN A 317 -36.56 11.67 17.04
N LYS A 318 -37.10 12.60 16.25
CA LYS A 318 -36.41 13.77 15.70
C LYS A 318 -36.13 14.75 16.84
N LYS A 319 -34.91 15.28 16.93
CA LYS A 319 -34.69 16.67 17.40
C LYS A 319 -33.68 17.37 16.50
N ASN A 320 -34.19 18.37 15.78
CA ASN A 320 -33.43 19.48 15.22
C ASN A 320 -32.77 20.28 16.36
N GLY A 321 -31.56 20.77 16.14
CA GLY A 321 -30.88 21.69 17.06
C GLY A 321 -29.71 22.38 16.37
N LYS A 322 -29.92 23.66 16.08
CA LYS A 322 -29.09 24.60 15.31
C LYS A 322 -27.80 24.98 16.06
N LYS A 323 -26.69 25.18 15.34
CA LYS A 323 -25.45 25.86 15.82
C LYS A 323 -25.77 27.25 16.41
N PRO A 324 -24.88 27.77 17.26
CA PRO A 324 -24.25 29.04 16.89
C PRO A 324 -22.71 29.00 16.97
N SER A 325 -22.14 29.83 16.11
CA SER A 325 -20.75 30.27 16.02
C SER A 325 -20.37 31.21 17.19
N ALA A 326 -19.11 31.17 17.62
CA ALA A 326 -18.44 32.34 18.20
C ALA A 326 -16.95 32.32 17.84
N LYS A 327 -16.53 33.39 17.16
CA LYS A 327 -15.15 33.84 16.98
C LYS A 327 -14.61 34.37 18.31
N SER A 328 -13.34 34.11 18.61
CA SER A 328 -12.48 35.07 19.32
C SER A 328 -11.02 34.74 19.07
N SER A 329 -10.30 35.66 18.41
CA SER A 329 -8.84 35.73 18.36
C SER A 329 -8.33 36.61 19.52
N PRO A 330 -7.01 36.90 19.64
CA PRO A 330 -6.09 36.38 20.66
C PRO A 330 -5.64 37.45 21.68
N PRO A 331 -4.79 37.14 22.68
CA PRO A 331 -3.94 38.13 23.31
C PRO A 331 -2.47 37.96 22.92
N ALA A 332 -1.86 39.08 22.59
CA ALA A 332 -0.42 39.28 22.52
C ALA A 332 0.19 39.35 23.92
N LYS A 333 1.39 38.77 24.07
CA LYS A 333 2.56 39.36 24.71
C LYS A 333 3.79 38.56 24.34
#